data_AF-A0A2N2N252-F1
#
_entry.id   AF-A0A2N2N252-F1
#
_cell.length_a   1.000
_cell.length_b   1.000
_cell.length_c   1.000
_cell.angle_alpha   90.00
_cell.angle_beta   90.00
_cell.angle_gamma   90.00
#
_symmetry.space_group_name_H-M   'P 1'
#
loop_
_entity.id
_entity.type
_entity.pdbx_description
1 polymer ?
#
loop_
_entity_poly.entity_id
_entity_poly.type
_entity_poly.pdbx_seq_one_letter_code
_entity_poly.pdbx_strand_id
1 'polypeptide(L)'
;MSPTSCHCSTPHHDPFLLVWNLSLPYNFNIMPIMTANSMDFISRSAEQTRRLGMRLGALLQPGDVLALSGDLGAGKTTLVQGIAQGWGSTDSVSSPTFVLVNVYRRPDGGLLHHMDAYRVESALEAEDLDLDAMMSTGALIVEWAERITDALPKDILWVNMKWIADEHRSMVFNPVGSRNQQLLAEFKHQTFGG
;
A
#
# COMPACT_ATOMS: atom_id res chain seq x y z
N MET A 1 -36.25 -70.24 21.26
CA MET A 1 -36.94 -69.05 21.79
C MET A 1 -35.86 -68.07 22.24
N SER A 2 -35.78 -66.91 21.60
CA SER A 2 -35.03 -65.72 22.04
C SER A 2 -35.47 -65.31 23.48
N PRO A 3 -34.76 -64.45 24.25
CA PRO A 3 -34.03 -63.28 23.72
C PRO A 3 -32.79 -62.73 24.50
N THR A 4 -32.08 -61.83 23.81
CA THR A 4 -31.39 -60.59 24.26
C THR A 4 -30.55 -60.54 25.54
N SER A 5 -29.28 -60.11 25.43
CA SER A 5 -28.92 -58.67 25.53
C SER A 5 -27.41 -58.45 25.44
N CYS A 6 -27.01 -57.45 24.65
CA CYS A 6 -25.65 -56.91 24.56
C CYS A 6 -25.41 -55.85 25.65
N HIS A 7 -24.20 -55.76 26.18
CA HIS A 7 -23.68 -54.57 26.86
C HIS A 7 -22.31 -54.24 26.26
N CYS A 8 -22.28 -53.16 25.47
CA CYS A 8 -21.08 -52.57 24.90
C CYS A 8 -20.71 -51.35 25.73
N SER A 9 -19.45 -51.27 26.12
CA SER A 9 -18.83 -50.19 26.89
C SER A 9 -18.85 -48.87 26.13
N THR A 10 -19.17 -47.79 26.83
CA THR A 10 -19.07 -46.41 26.34
C THR A 10 -17.61 -45.93 26.32
N PRO A 11 -17.24 -45.15 25.30
CA PRO A 11 -16.37 -44.01 25.52
C PRO A 11 -17.04 -42.70 25.10
N HIS A 12 -16.64 -41.65 25.80
CA HIS A 12 -17.14 -40.28 25.74
C HIS A 12 -17.23 -39.72 24.31
N HIS A 13 -18.41 -39.18 23.99
CA HIS A 13 -18.63 -38.26 22.88
C HIS A 13 -18.05 -36.88 23.24
N ASP A 14 -17.13 -36.41 22.41
CA ASP A 14 -16.74 -35.00 22.29
C ASP A 14 -17.82 -34.30 21.45
N PRO A 15 -18.65 -33.41 22.03
CA PRO A 15 -19.66 -32.70 21.26
C PRO A 15 -19.03 -31.42 20.76
N PHE A 16 -18.78 -31.28 19.46
CA PHE A 16 -18.90 -30.05 18.66
C PHE A 16 -18.15 -30.21 17.32
N LEU A 17 -18.63 -31.16 16.51
CA LEU A 17 -18.42 -31.14 15.05
C LEU A 17 -19.79 -31.36 14.39
N LEU A 18 -20.51 -30.28 14.12
CA LEU A 18 -21.58 -30.23 13.11
C LEU A 18 -21.70 -28.81 12.56
N VAL A 19 -21.01 -28.61 11.43
CA VAL A 19 -21.43 -27.89 10.21
C VAL A 19 -22.42 -26.73 10.35
N TRP A 20 -21.94 -25.53 10.05
CA TRP A 20 -22.72 -24.57 9.26
C TRP A 20 -21.90 -24.15 8.04
N ASN A 21 -22.26 -24.74 6.91
CA ASN A 21 -21.84 -24.34 5.59
C ASN A 21 -22.74 -23.16 5.19
N LEU A 22 -22.24 -21.93 5.36
CA LEU A 22 -22.88 -20.72 4.86
C LEU A 22 -21.82 -19.93 4.10
N SER A 23 -21.97 -19.96 2.78
CA SER A 23 -21.21 -19.18 1.80
C SER A 23 -21.31 -17.69 2.12
N LEU A 24 -20.22 -17.10 2.60
CA LEU A 24 -20.03 -15.65 2.67
C LEU A 24 -19.06 -15.23 1.56
N PRO A 25 -19.43 -14.30 0.66
CA PRO A 25 -18.56 -13.84 -0.43
C PRO A 25 -17.67 -12.71 0.07
N TYR A 26 -16.73 -13.01 0.95
CA TYR A 26 -15.67 -12.06 1.31
C TYR A 26 -14.39 -12.83 1.54
N ASN A 27 -13.58 -12.95 0.48
CA ASN A 27 -12.17 -13.29 0.61
C ASN A 27 -11.49 -12.09 1.29
N PHE A 28 -11.59 -12.03 2.62
CA PHE A 28 -10.57 -11.41 3.44
C PHE A 28 -9.26 -12.14 3.13
N ASN A 29 -8.47 -11.56 2.23
CA ASN A 29 -7.07 -11.92 2.10
C ASN A 29 -6.42 -11.58 3.44
N ILE A 30 -6.25 -12.61 4.26
CA ILE A 30 -5.38 -12.64 5.41
C ILE A 30 -4.02 -12.13 4.91
N MET A 31 -3.65 -10.89 5.25
CA MET A 31 -2.26 -10.43 5.10
C MET A 31 -1.42 -11.34 6.00
N PRO A 32 -0.55 -12.22 5.44
CA PRO A 32 0.31 -13.02 6.28
C PRO A 32 1.35 -12.10 6.91
N ILE A 33 1.48 -12.21 8.23
CA ILE A 33 2.69 -11.98 9.06
C ILE A 33 3.65 -10.93 8.49
N MET A 34 3.72 -9.75 9.14
CA MET A 34 4.73 -8.71 8.94
C MET A 34 6.05 -9.32 8.47
N THR A 35 6.35 -9.17 7.18
CA THR A 35 7.58 -9.73 6.63
C THR A 35 8.76 -9.04 7.32
N ALA A 36 9.87 -9.75 7.52
CA ALA A 36 11.07 -9.22 8.20
C ALA A 36 11.60 -7.89 7.61
N ASN A 37 11.10 -7.51 6.43
CA ASN A 37 11.53 -6.35 5.68
C ASN A 37 10.58 -5.14 5.78
N SER A 38 9.42 -5.22 6.44
CA SER A 38 8.50 -4.07 6.57
C SER A 38 9.04 -2.98 7.52
N MET A 39 8.51 -1.76 7.40
CA MET A 39 8.78 -0.64 8.31
C MET A 39 7.48 -0.04 8.82
N ASP A 40 7.39 0.17 10.13
CA ASP A 40 6.30 0.93 10.73
C ASP A 40 6.78 2.32 11.15
N PHE A 41 5.92 3.31 10.94
CA PHE A 41 6.18 4.67 11.37
C PHE A 41 4.91 5.32 11.89
N ILE A 42 5.00 5.91 13.09
CA ILE A 42 3.95 6.77 13.64
C ILE A 42 4.37 8.22 13.40
N SER A 43 3.65 8.88 12.50
CA SER A 43 3.68 10.32 12.37
C SER A 43 2.77 10.95 13.41
N ARG A 44 3.20 12.05 14.01
CA ARG A 44 2.47 12.83 15.01
C ARG A 44 2.01 14.19 14.49
N SER A 45 2.30 14.50 13.23
CA SER A 45 1.83 15.73 12.58
C SER A 45 1.92 15.64 11.06
N ALA A 46 1.17 16.48 10.36
CA ALA A 46 1.28 16.63 8.90
C ALA A 46 2.72 16.97 8.47
N GLU A 47 3.42 17.79 9.25
CA GLU A 47 4.81 18.17 8.97
C GLU A 47 5.78 17.00 9.10
N GLN A 48 5.59 16.13 10.10
CA GLN A 48 6.39 14.90 10.20
C GLN A 48 6.12 13.97 9.03
N THR A 49 4.88 13.87 8.56
CA THR A 49 4.53 13.11 7.35
C THR A 49 5.21 13.67 6.11
N ARG A 50 5.25 14.99 5.93
CA ARG A 50 5.96 15.63 4.80
C ARG A 50 7.47 15.39 4.86
N ARG A 51 8.09 15.54 6.03
CA ARG A 51 9.53 15.27 6.19
C ARG A 51 9.89 13.81 5.93
N LEU A 52 9.02 12.88 6.34
CA LEU A 52 9.17 11.45 6.02
C LEU A 52 9.09 11.24 4.50
N GLY A 53 8.08 11.83 3.86
CA GLY A 53 7.93 11.82 2.40
C GLY A 53 9.14 12.40 1.67
N MET A 54 9.70 13.51 2.16
CA MET A 54 10.90 14.15 1.57
C MET A 54 12.11 13.22 1.57
N ARG A 55 12.34 12.49 2.66
CA ARG A 55 13.42 11.50 2.73
C ARG A 55 13.19 10.34 1.75
N LEU A 56 11.95 9.86 1.64
CA LEU A 56 11.61 8.80 0.70
C LEU A 56 11.76 9.26 -0.76
N GLY A 57 11.25 10.46 -1.07
CA GLY A 57 11.31 11.06 -2.40
C GLY A 57 12.72 11.28 -2.91
N ALA A 58 13.66 11.61 -2.03
CA ALA A 58 15.07 11.79 -2.38
C ALA A 58 15.78 10.49 -2.81
N LEU A 59 15.20 9.33 -2.50
CA LEU A 59 15.73 8.01 -2.83
C LEU A 59 15.10 7.38 -4.09
N LEU A 60 14.01 7.96 -4.57
CA LEU A 60 13.28 7.41 -5.72
C LEU A 60 14.11 7.56 -7.00
N GLN A 61 13.88 6.62 -7.90
CA GLN A 61 14.45 6.57 -9.24
C GLN A 61 13.34 6.34 -10.26
N PRO A 62 13.56 6.70 -11.55
CA PRO A 62 12.66 6.31 -12.62
C PRO A 62 12.38 4.80 -12.60
N GLY A 63 11.12 4.41 -12.75
CA GLY A 63 10.66 3.03 -12.65
C GLY A 63 10.21 2.58 -11.25
N ASP A 64 10.52 3.34 -10.19
CA ASP A 64 10.00 3.01 -8.86
C ASP A 64 8.49 3.28 -8.78
N VAL A 65 7.75 2.36 -8.16
CA VAL A 65 6.31 2.49 -7.93
C VAL A 65 5.97 2.46 -6.45
N LEU A 66 5.24 3.48 -6.00
CA LEU A 66 4.72 3.61 -4.64
C LEU A 66 3.21 3.48 -4.67
N ALA A 67 2.70 2.39 -4.11
CA ALA A 67 1.27 2.14 -3.96
C ALA A 67 0.80 2.63 -2.58
N LEU A 68 0.01 3.69 -2.55
CA LEU A 68 -0.56 4.25 -1.34
C LEU A 68 -1.99 3.73 -1.15
N SER A 69 -2.25 3.11 0.00
CA SER A 69 -3.58 2.68 0.42
C SER A 69 -3.95 3.27 1.77
N GLY A 70 -5.25 3.38 2.04
CA GLY A 70 -5.76 3.88 3.31
C GLY A 70 -6.99 4.76 3.14
N ASP A 71 -7.70 4.98 4.25
CA ASP A 71 -8.99 5.67 4.23
C ASP A 71 -8.92 7.12 3.74
N LEU A 72 -10.08 7.70 3.43
CA LEU A 72 -10.19 9.12 3.12
C LEU A 72 -9.69 9.94 4.32
N GLY A 73 -8.80 10.90 4.08
CA GLY A 73 -8.20 11.70 5.15
C GLY A 73 -7.04 11.03 5.90
N ALA A 74 -6.61 9.82 5.50
CA ALA A 74 -5.42 9.16 6.07
C ALA A 74 -4.11 9.95 5.84
N GLY A 75 -4.12 10.99 4.99
CA GLY A 75 -2.97 11.85 4.75
C GLY A 75 -2.08 11.40 3.59
N LYS A 76 -2.59 10.57 2.67
CA LYS A 76 -1.91 10.11 1.46
C LYS A 76 -1.31 11.28 0.68
N THR A 77 -2.13 12.24 0.27
CA THR A 77 -1.65 13.45 -0.43
C THR A 77 -0.64 14.26 0.39
N THR A 78 -0.72 14.28 1.73
CA THR A 78 0.30 14.93 2.57
C THR A 78 1.65 14.23 2.49
N LEU A 79 1.67 12.90 2.41
CA LEU A 79 2.88 12.14 2.15
C LEU A 79 3.42 12.44 0.74
N VAL A 80 2.54 12.49 -0.28
CA VAL A 80 2.92 12.83 -1.67
C VAL A 80 3.54 14.22 -1.79
N GLN A 81 3.02 15.21 -1.06
CA GLN A 81 3.64 16.55 -0.98
C GLN A 81 5.09 16.47 -0.54
N GLY A 82 5.36 15.68 0.50
CA GLY A 82 6.72 15.42 0.96
C GLY A 82 7.56 14.72 -0.11
N ILE A 83 7.03 13.65 -0.71
CA ILE A 83 7.73 12.87 -1.74
C ILE A 83 8.13 13.73 -2.94
N ALA A 84 7.20 14.52 -3.47
CA ALA A 84 7.48 15.40 -4.61
C ALA A 84 8.53 16.47 -4.27
N GLN A 85 8.52 17.00 -3.05
CA GLN A 85 9.57 17.91 -2.60
C GLN A 85 10.93 17.20 -2.47
N GLY A 86 10.96 15.98 -1.92
CA GLY A 86 12.16 15.15 -1.81
C GLY A 86 12.73 14.73 -3.16
N TRP A 87 11.85 14.44 -4.12
CA TRP A 87 12.22 14.18 -5.52
C TRP A 87 12.94 15.37 -6.15
N GLY A 88 12.71 16.58 -5.64
CA GLY A 88 13.29 17.82 -6.16
C GLY A 88 12.36 18.55 -7.14
N SER A 89 11.06 18.25 -7.13
CA SER A 89 10.08 19.02 -7.91
C SER A 89 9.94 20.44 -7.37
N THR A 90 9.76 21.40 -8.28
CA THR A 90 9.40 22.79 -7.95
C THR A 90 7.90 23.05 -8.02
N ASP A 91 7.13 22.06 -8.46
CA ASP A 91 5.69 22.20 -8.71
C ASP A 91 4.87 22.13 -7.41
N SER A 92 3.74 22.85 -7.37
CA SER A 92 2.79 22.74 -6.27
C SER A 92 2.04 21.41 -6.33
N VAL A 93 2.00 20.68 -5.22
CA VAL A 93 1.39 19.35 -5.15
C VAL A 93 -0.03 19.42 -4.60
N SER A 94 -0.97 18.95 -5.41
CA SER A 94 -2.37 18.72 -5.05
C SER A 94 -2.78 17.29 -5.40
N SER A 95 -3.86 16.82 -4.75
CA SER A 95 -4.52 15.58 -5.18
C SER A 95 -4.98 15.74 -6.64
N PRO A 96 -4.90 14.71 -7.50
CA PRO A 96 -5.48 14.70 -8.84
C PRO A 96 -7.04 14.71 -8.80
N THR A 97 -7.63 15.75 -8.22
CA THR A 97 -9.08 15.83 -7.96
C THR A 97 -9.90 16.05 -9.24
N PHE A 98 -9.30 16.31 -10.39
CA PHE A 98 -10.02 16.54 -11.66
C PHE A 98 -9.35 15.88 -12.86
N VAL A 99 -8.13 15.38 -12.70
CA VAL A 99 -7.32 14.71 -13.72
C VAL A 99 -6.87 13.38 -13.13
N LEU A 100 -6.79 12.33 -13.95
CA LEU A 100 -6.40 10.99 -13.44
C LEU A 100 -4.95 10.98 -12.94
N VAL A 101 -4.07 11.80 -13.52
CA VAL A 101 -2.64 11.87 -13.19
C VAL A 101 -2.15 13.32 -13.18
N ASN A 102 -1.44 13.69 -12.11
CA ASN A 102 -0.61 14.88 -12.04
C ASN A 102 0.85 14.51 -12.35
N VAL A 103 1.57 15.40 -13.03
CA VAL A 103 3.01 15.22 -13.34
C VAL A 103 3.80 16.36 -12.73
N TYR A 104 4.75 16.01 -11.86
CA TYR A 104 5.63 16.95 -11.17
C TYR A 104 7.04 16.88 -11.75
N ARG A 105 7.58 18.04 -12.13
CA ARG A 105 8.83 18.13 -12.89
C ARG A 105 10.00 18.53 -12.00
N ARG A 106 11.11 17.82 -12.16
CA ARG A 106 12.41 18.17 -11.62
C ARG A 106 13.18 19.06 -12.63
N PRO A 107 13.98 20.04 -12.17
CA PRO A 107 14.72 20.94 -13.08
C PRO A 107 15.67 20.27 -14.08
N ASP A 108 16.13 19.04 -13.78
CA ASP A 108 17.02 18.26 -14.66
C ASP A 108 16.26 17.39 -15.70
N GLY A 109 14.94 17.48 -15.74
CA GLY A 109 14.07 16.72 -16.65
C GLY A 109 13.44 15.45 -16.06
N GLY A 110 13.76 15.06 -14.83
CA GLY A 110 13.11 13.92 -14.17
C GLY A 110 11.63 14.16 -13.88
N LEU A 111 10.79 13.13 -14.05
CA LEU A 111 9.35 13.21 -13.80
C LEU A 111 8.94 12.39 -12.56
N LEU A 112 7.97 12.91 -11.82
CA LEU A 112 7.22 12.17 -10.81
C LEU A 112 5.74 12.19 -11.19
N HIS A 113 5.18 11.01 -11.44
CA HIS A 113 3.78 10.82 -11.78
C HIS A 113 2.99 10.53 -10.52
N HIS A 114 1.83 11.17 -10.37
CA HIS A 114 0.95 11.01 -9.23
C HIS A 114 -0.48 10.75 -9.71
N MET A 115 -0.91 9.51 -9.54
CA MET A 115 -2.20 9.00 -9.97
C MET A 115 -3.14 8.83 -8.79
N ASP A 116 -4.42 9.11 -9.00
CA ASP A 116 -5.50 8.79 -8.05
C ASP A 116 -6.43 7.73 -8.67
N ALA A 117 -6.27 6.48 -8.24
CA ALA A 117 -7.04 5.35 -8.76
C ALA A 117 -8.47 5.27 -8.21
N TYR A 118 -8.87 6.15 -7.27
CA TYR A 118 -10.24 6.20 -6.76
C TYR A 118 -11.27 6.42 -7.87
N ARG A 119 -10.85 7.13 -8.92
CA ARG A 119 -11.70 7.52 -10.05
C ARG A 119 -11.69 6.54 -11.22
N VAL A 120 -10.85 5.52 -11.17
CA VAL A 120 -10.83 4.49 -12.21
C VAL A 120 -12.08 3.64 -12.01
N GLU A 121 -12.98 3.70 -12.98
CA GLU A 121 -14.32 3.12 -12.94
C GLU A 121 -14.31 1.64 -13.34
N SER A 122 -13.28 1.18 -14.06
CA SER A 122 -13.15 -0.22 -14.49
C SER A 122 -11.70 -0.68 -14.68
N ALA A 123 -11.47 -1.99 -14.64
CA ALA A 123 -10.18 -2.59 -14.96
C ALA A 123 -9.71 -2.27 -16.39
N LEU A 124 -10.64 -2.10 -17.33
CA LEU A 124 -10.34 -1.72 -18.72
C LEU A 124 -9.78 -0.29 -18.79
N GLU A 125 -10.36 0.63 -18.02
CA GLU A 125 -9.83 2.00 -17.92
C GLU A 125 -8.45 1.99 -17.25
N ALA A 126 -8.19 1.06 -16.32
CA ALA A 126 -6.86 0.88 -15.74
C ALA A 126 -5.83 0.36 -16.75
N GLU A 127 -6.21 -0.52 -17.67
CA GLU A 127 -5.35 -1.03 -18.75
C GLU A 127 -5.00 0.06 -19.77
N ASP A 128 -5.88 1.05 -19.96
CA ASP A 128 -5.63 2.23 -20.79
C ASP A 128 -4.71 3.27 -20.11
N LEU A 129 -4.48 3.16 -18.80
CA LEU A 129 -3.49 3.96 -18.10
C LEU A 129 -2.12 3.38 -18.47
N ASP A 130 -1.41 4.05 -19.38
CA ASP A 130 -0.08 3.65 -19.84
C ASP A 130 0.98 3.79 -18.71
N LEU A 131 0.90 2.89 -17.73
CA LEU A 131 1.77 2.85 -16.54
C LEU A 131 3.21 2.58 -16.97
N ASP A 132 3.41 1.77 -17.99
CA ASP A 132 4.73 1.46 -18.54
C ASP A 132 5.41 2.72 -19.10
N ALA A 133 4.69 3.56 -19.85
CA ALA A 133 5.24 4.84 -20.29
C ALA A 133 5.57 5.78 -19.12
N MET A 134 4.71 5.85 -18.09
CA MET A 134 4.97 6.66 -16.89
C MET A 134 6.24 6.18 -16.16
N MET A 135 6.35 4.89 -15.90
CA MET A 135 7.51 4.27 -15.25
C MET A 135 8.79 4.44 -16.07
N SER A 136 8.71 4.42 -17.41
CA SER A 136 9.88 4.63 -18.28
C SER A 136 10.45 6.05 -18.20
N THR A 137 9.66 7.02 -17.77
CA THR A 137 10.02 8.45 -17.74
C THR A 137 10.21 9.01 -16.33
N GLY A 138 9.79 8.27 -15.30
CA GLY A 138 9.76 8.78 -13.93
C GLY A 138 9.38 7.75 -12.89
N ALA A 139 9.34 8.18 -11.63
CA ALA A 139 8.72 7.40 -10.56
C ALA A 139 7.19 7.58 -10.59
N LEU A 140 6.45 6.58 -10.13
CA LEU A 140 4.99 6.59 -10.11
C LEU A 140 4.47 6.42 -8.69
N ILE A 141 3.59 7.32 -8.26
CA ILE A 141 2.83 7.22 -7.02
C ILE A 141 1.37 7.00 -7.38
N VAL A 142 0.75 5.97 -6.79
CA VAL A 142 -0.65 5.63 -7.01
C VAL A 142 -1.40 5.71 -5.68
N GLU A 143 -2.28 6.69 -5.52
CA GLU A 143 -3.27 6.71 -4.43
C GLU A 143 -4.40 5.71 -4.73
N TRP A 144 -4.90 5.03 -3.70
CA TRP A 144 -5.96 4.01 -3.81
C TRP A 144 -5.57 2.83 -4.71
N ALA A 145 -4.29 2.47 -4.68
CA ALA A 145 -3.66 1.45 -5.51
C ALA A 145 -4.34 0.07 -5.41
N GLU A 146 -5.03 -0.22 -4.31
CA GLU A 146 -5.83 -1.43 -4.14
C GLU A 146 -6.91 -1.62 -5.22
N ARG A 147 -7.34 -0.54 -5.90
CA ARG A 147 -8.36 -0.59 -6.95
C ARG A 147 -7.84 -1.09 -8.30
N ILE A 148 -6.53 -1.02 -8.52
CA ILE A 148 -5.87 -1.37 -9.79
C ILE A 148 -4.72 -2.36 -9.58
N THR A 149 -4.82 -3.21 -8.54
CA THR A 149 -3.71 -4.11 -8.15
C THR A 149 -3.25 -5.02 -9.28
N ASP A 150 -4.16 -5.47 -10.15
CA ASP A 150 -3.83 -6.36 -11.28
C ASP A 150 -3.03 -5.64 -12.39
N ALA A 151 -3.11 -4.31 -12.47
CA ALA A 151 -2.36 -3.49 -13.43
C ALA A 151 -0.98 -3.04 -12.89
N LEU A 152 -0.74 -3.13 -11.59
CA LEU A 152 0.49 -2.67 -10.96
C LEU A 152 1.66 -3.64 -11.22
N PRO A 153 2.92 -3.14 -11.25
CA PRO A 153 4.08 -3.99 -11.42
C PRO A 153 4.34 -4.87 -10.19
N LYS A 154 5.12 -5.93 -10.40
CA LYS A 154 5.50 -6.88 -9.33
C LYS A 154 6.50 -6.31 -8.33
N ASP A 155 7.37 -5.39 -8.76
CA ASP A 155 8.32 -4.71 -7.87
C ASP A 155 7.71 -3.37 -7.46
N ILE A 156 7.31 -3.26 -6.19
CA ILE A 156 6.47 -2.16 -5.70
C ILE A 156 6.68 -1.94 -4.20
N LEU A 157 6.63 -0.68 -3.76
CA LEU A 157 6.57 -0.32 -2.35
C LEU A 157 5.13 0.02 -1.96
N TRP A 158 4.50 -0.84 -1.16
CA TRP A 158 3.19 -0.57 -0.58
C TRP A 158 3.33 0.30 0.67
N VAL A 159 2.51 1.33 0.79
CA VAL A 159 2.41 2.18 1.98
C VAL A 159 0.95 2.22 2.43
N ASN A 160 0.67 1.49 3.50
CA ASN A 160 -0.66 1.48 4.12
C ASN A 160 -0.72 2.58 5.18
N MET A 161 -1.65 3.52 5.03
CA MET A 161 -1.82 4.66 5.93
C MET A 161 -3.13 4.54 6.71
N LYS A 162 -3.07 4.81 8.02
CA LYS A 162 -4.27 4.84 8.88
C LYS A 162 -4.27 6.08 9.77
N TRP A 163 -5.45 6.67 9.91
CA TRP A 163 -5.72 7.62 10.98
C TRP A 163 -5.81 6.86 12.30
N ILE A 164 -5.04 7.27 13.32
CA ILE A 164 -5.03 6.60 14.63
C ILE A 164 -5.39 7.54 15.79
N ALA A 165 -5.20 8.85 15.62
CA ALA A 165 -5.69 9.93 16.47
C ALA A 165 -5.58 11.25 15.68
N ASP A 166 -6.11 12.37 16.20
CA ASP A 166 -6.21 13.68 15.53
C ASP A 166 -5.05 13.99 14.57
N GLU A 167 -3.86 14.21 15.13
CA GLU A 167 -2.65 14.54 14.35
C GLU A 167 -1.78 13.31 14.03
N HIS A 168 -2.19 12.12 14.48
CA HIS A 168 -1.38 10.92 14.39
C HIS A 168 -1.78 10.03 13.21
N ARG A 169 -0.78 9.57 12.47
CA ARG A 169 -0.94 8.62 11.36
C ARG A 169 -0.01 7.44 11.56
N SER A 170 -0.55 6.23 11.40
CA SER A 170 0.26 5.02 11.25
C SER A 170 0.55 4.81 9.78
N MET A 171 1.80 4.52 9.44
CA MET A 171 2.25 4.15 8.11
C MET A 171 3.00 2.83 8.17
N VAL A 172 2.60 1.86 7.35
CA VAL A 172 3.26 0.56 7.21
C VAL A 172 3.80 0.46 5.78
N PHE A 173 5.12 0.40 5.65
CA PHE A 173 5.82 0.27 4.39
C PHE A 173 6.17 -1.21 4.16
N ASN A 174 5.66 -1.79 3.08
CA ASN A 174 5.87 -3.19 2.72
C ASN A 174 6.50 -3.27 1.32
N PRO A 175 7.77 -3.68 1.20
CA PRO A 175 8.42 -3.79 -0.08
C PRO A 175 8.13 -5.15 -0.73
N VAL A 176 7.84 -5.15 -2.02
CA VAL A 176 7.76 -6.35 -2.87
C VAL A 176 8.75 -6.19 -4.00
N GLY A 177 9.51 -7.23 -4.31
CA GLY A 177 10.59 -7.18 -5.29
C GLY A 177 11.91 -6.66 -4.74
N SER A 178 13.00 -6.92 -5.46
CA SER A 178 14.36 -6.66 -4.99
C SER A 178 14.69 -5.17 -4.93
N ARG A 179 14.18 -4.37 -5.89
CA ARG A 179 14.46 -2.93 -5.94
C ARG A 179 13.81 -2.23 -4.74
N ASN A 180 12.54 -2.50 -4.48
CA ASN A 180 11.84 -1.86 -3.37
C ASN A 180 12.29 -2.37 -1.98
N GLN A 181 12.81 -3.60 -1.88
CA GLN A 181 13.48 -4.07 -0.66
C GLN A 181 14.75 -3.27 -0.35
N GLN A 182 15.56 -2.98 -1.37
CA GLN A 182 16.74 -2.13 -1.24
C GLN A 182 16.36 -0.68 -0.90
N LEU A 183 15.38 -0.12 -1.61
CA LEU A 183 14.85 1.21 -1.34
C LEU A 183 14.41 1.35 0.12
N LEU A 184 13.65 0.39 0.66
CA LEU A 184 13.19 0.45 2.04
C LEU A 184 14.35 0.28 3.05
N ALA A 185 15.37 -0.51 2.73
CA ALA A 185 16.56 -0.64 3.58
C ALA A 185 17.35 0.69 3.66
N GLU A 186 17.58 1.34 2.52
CA GLU A 186 18.20 2.67 2.46
C GLU A 186 17.36 3.72 3.19
N PHE A 187 16.05 3.68 2.99
CA PHE A 187 15.11 4.59 3.64
C PHE A 187 15.10 4.42 5.17
N LYS A 188 15.11 3.19 5.67
CA LYS A 188 15.27 2.88 7.10
C LYS A 188 16.56 3.47 7.66
N HIS A 189 17.68 3.29 6.96
CA HIS A 189 18.98 3.82 7.37
C HIS A 189 18.95 5.35 7.45
N GLN A 190 18.42 6.05 6.45
CA GLN A 190 18.31 7.52 6.49
C GLN A 190 17.30 8.04 7.53
N THR A 191 16.31 7.23 7.90
CA THR A 191 15.26 7.65 8.84
C THR A 191 15.65 7.45 10.30
N PHE A 192 16.36 6.37 10.62
CA PHE A 192 16.65 5.97 12.00
C PHE A 192 18.13 5.68 12.31
N GLY A 193 19.00 5.53 11.30
CA GLY A 193 20.39 5.11 11.45
C GLY A 193 21.42 6.24 11.51
N GLY A 194 20.99 7.46 11.87
CA GLY A 194 21.86 8.63 12.06
C GLY A 194 22.38 8.77 13.48
#